data_AF-A0A1V9X910-F1
#
_entry.id   AF-A0A1V9X910-F1
#
_cell.length_a   1.000
_cell.length_b   1.000
_cell.length_c   1.000
_cell.angle_alpha   90.00
_cell.angle_beta   90.00
_cell.angle_gamma   90.00
#
_symmetry.space_group_name_H-M   'P 1'
#
loop_
_entity.id
_entity.type
_entity.pdbx_description
1 polymer ?
#
loop_
_entity_poly.entity_id
_entity_poly.type
_entity_poly.pdbx_seq_one_letter_code
_entity_poly.pdbx_strand_id
1 'polypeptide(L)'
;MTEAGAFPFIFQDTVVEFDEWIKFFKTLGETTKEFKEVPDFLQKYAHLLFMIMDSNKDGLFCVKDYKKYLKNLNLSTEHADQQFDFMLEARISYQLSFLEQDRVNDKAMPLDSFKARVYEYWTKDDPNIKGKFMFGPFETEDLSALEAKTKKK
;
A
#
# COMPACT_ATOMS: atom_id res chain seq x y z
N MET A 1 -13.46 -12.33 -25.36
CA MET A 1 -12.34 -12.66 -24.44
C MET A 1 -11.31 -11.58 -24.63
N THR A 2 -11.26 -10.63 -23.70
CA THR A 2 -10.32 -9.50 -23.73
C THR A 2 -8.97 -10.00 -23.23
N GLU A 3 -7.95 -9.89 -24.07
CA GLU A 3 -6.55 -10.11 -23.70
C GLU A 3 -6.20 -9.15 -22.55
N ALA A 4 -5.99 -9.71 -21.36
CA ALA A 4 -5.35 -8.98 -20.28
C ALA A 4 -3.93 -8.63 -20.77
N GLY A 5 -3.65 -7.33 -20.90
CA GLY A 5 -2.37 -6.82 -21.36
C GLY A 5 -1.24 -7.46 -20.56
N ALA A 6 -0.48 -8.34 -21.22
CA ALA A 6 0.68 -8.97 -20.62
C ALA A 6 1.66 -7.88 -20.23
N PHE A 7 1.90 -7.72 -18.92
CA PHE A 7 2.99 -6.90 -18.42
C PHE A 7 4.29 -7.52 -18.97
N PRO A 8 5.09 -6.78 -19.77
CA PRO A 8 6.20 -7.36 -20.50
C PRO A 8 7.41 -7.50 -19.56
N PHE A 9 7.31 -8.37 -18.57
CA PHE A 9 8.44 -8.79 -17.75
C PHE A 9 8.69 -10.27 -17.99
N ILE A 10 9.69 -10.54 -18.83
CA ILE A 10 10.23 -11.88 -19.03
C ILE A 10 11.26 -12.07 -17.90
N PHE A 11 10.85 -12.68 -16.80
CA PHE A 11 11.81 -13.17 -15.80
C PHE A 11 12.70 -14.19 -16.51
N GLN A 12 13.99 -13.88 -16.63
CA GLN A 12 14.94 -14.73 -17.36
C GLN A 12 15.23 -16.03 -16.62
N ASP A 13 14.99 -16.05 -15.31
CA ASP A 13 15.07 -17.22 -14.44
C ASP A 13 13.90 -17.25 -13.45
N THR A 14 13.94 -18.18 -12.48
CA THR A 14 12.89 -18.32 -11.45
C THR A 14 13.05 -17.35 -10.28
N VAL A 15 14.06 -16.49 -10.31
CA VAL A 15 14.42 -15.55 -9.25
C VAL A 15 14.05 -14.15 -9.73
N VAL A 16 13.67 -13.29 -8.80
CA VAL A 16 13.47 -11.87 -9.11
C VAL A 16 14.54 -11.10 -8.37
N GLU A 17 15.47 -10.52 -9.12
CA GLU A 17 16.51 -9.69 -8.54
C GLU A 17 15.94 -8.35 -8.07
N PHE A 18 16.65 -7.71 -7.13
CA PHE A 18 16.16 -6.47 -6.53
C PHE A 18 15.99 -5.34 -7.56
N ASP A 19 16.89 -5.22 -8.54
CA ASP A 19 16.79 -4.19 -9.57
C ASP A 19 15.64 -4.46 -10.56
N GLU A 20 15.37 -5.73 -10.88
CA GLU A 20 14.20 -6.15 -11.66
C GLU A 20 12.90 -5.77 -10.93
N TRP A 21 12.86 -6.00 -9.62
CA TRP A 21 11.72 -5.63 -8.77
C TRP A 21 11.48 -4.12 -8.72
N ILE A 22 12.54 -3.33 -8.62
CA ILE A 22 12.45 -1.87 -8.67
C ILE A 22 11.98 -1.39 -10.04
N LYS A 23 12.53 -1.94 -11.13
CA LYS A 23 12.08 -1.61 -12.50
C LYS A 23 10.61 -1.95 -12.69
N PHE A 24 10.17 -3.10 -12.19
CA PHE A 24 8.77 -3.52 -12.24
C PHE A 24 7.83 -2.49 -11.59
N PHE A 25 8.11 -2.02 -10.37
CA PHE A 25 7.26 -1.03 -9.71
C PHE A 25 7.31 0.36 -10.34
N LYS A 26 8.46 0.76 -10.90
CA LYS A 26 8.54 2.00 -11.70
C LYS A 26 7.63 1.93 -12.93
N THR A 27 7.74 0.86 -13.72
CA THR A 27 6.86 0.65 -14.87
C THR A 27 5.40 0.56 -14.44
N LEU A 28 5.10 -0.07 -13.29
CA LEU A 28 3.74 -0.12 -12.74
C LEU A 28 3.17 1.28 -12.51
N GLY A 29 3.94 2.20 -11.90
CA GLY A 29 3.49 3.57 -11.66
C GLY A 29 3.36 4.44 -12.92
N GLU A 30 4.12 4.14 -13.97
CA GLU A 30 4.05 4.83 -15.26
C GLU A 30 2.90 4.36 -16.15
N THR A 31 2.54 3.08 -16.06
CA THR A 31 1.60 2.42 -17.00
C THR A 31 0.19 2.24 -16.46
N THR A 32 -0.01 2.38 -15.15
CA THR A 32 -1.32 2.25 -14.51
C THR A 32 -1.76 3.58 -13.90
N LYS A 33 -3.07 3.78 -13.76
CA LYS A 33 -3.68 4.97 -13.15
C LYS A 33 -4.43 4.66 -11.86
N GLU A 34 -4.87 3.43 -11.70
CA GLU A 34 -5.69 2.98 -10.57
C GLU A 34 -5.46 1.49 -10.27
N PHE A 35 -5.82 1.07 -9.06
CA PHE A 35 -5.53 -0.28 -8.56
C PHE A 35 -6.04 -1.41 -9.47
N LYS A 36 -7.18 -1.24 -10.16
CA LYS A 36 -7.74 -2.31 -11.02
C LYS A 36 -6.89 -2.64 -12.26
N GLU A 37 -5.94 -1.76 -12.60
CA GLU A 37 -5.06 -1.91 -13.75
C GLU A 37 -3.73 -2.62 -13.39
N VAL A 38 -3.47 -2.86 -12.10
CA VAL A 38 -2.26 -3.59 -11.68
C VAL A 38 -2.37 -5.08 -12.02
N PRO A 39 -1.24 -5.80 -12.20
CA PRO A 39 -1.26 -7.24 -12.45
C PRO A 39 -2.07 -8.04 -11.42
N ASP A 40 -2.76 -9.08 -11.87
CA ASP A 40 -3.65 -9.93 -11.06
C ASP A 40 -3.00 -10.44 -9.76
N PHE A 41 -1.71 -10.77 -9.80
CA PHE A 41 -1.02 -11.26 -8.61
C PHE A 41 -0.91 -10.19 -7.52
N LEU A 42 -0.70 -8.93 -7.88
CA LEU A 42 -0.71 -7.80 -6.94
C LEU A 42 -2.12 -7.52 -6.44
N GLN A 43 -3.15 -7.67 -7.29
CA GLN A 43 -4.53 -7.54 -6.85
C GLN A 43 -4.89 -8.58 -5.78
N LYS A 44 -4.52 -9.84 -6.03
CA LYS A 44 -4.69 -10.94 -5.06
C LYS A 44 -3.85 -10.73 -3.80
N TYR A 45 -2.62 -10.24 -3.96
CA TYR A 45 -1.74 -9.94 -2.83
C TYR A 45 -2.31 -8.85 -1.93
N ALA A 46 -2.81 -7.74 -2.46
CA ALA A 46 -3.42 -6.69 -1.65
C ALA A 46 -4.69 -7.17 -0.93
N HIS A 47 -5.47 -8.04 -1.56
CA HIS A 47 -6.64 -8.64 -0.92
C HIS A 47 -6.23 -9.58 0.24
N LEU A 48 -5.21 -10.41 0.03
CA LEU A 48 -4.63 -11.23 1.10
C LEU A 48 -4.09 -10.38 2.24
N LEU A 49 -3.39 -9.31 1.91
CA LEU A 49 -2.87 -8.35 2.87
C LEU A 49 -4.00 -7.71 3.69
N PHE A 50 -5.10 -7.29 3.06
CA PHE A 50 -6.27 -6.78 3.76
C PHE A 50 -6.81 -7.79 4.77
N MET A 51 -6.98 -9.06 4.37
CA MET A 51 -7.46 -10.11 5.28
C MET A 51 -6.51 -10.40 6.45
N ILE A 52 -5.20 -10.18 6.27
CA ILE A 52 -4.21 -10.32 7.35
C ILE A 52 -4.31 -9.13 8.32
N MET A 53 -4.55 -7.93 7.79
CA MET A 53 -4.62 -6.70 8.57
C MET A 53 -5.95 -6.56 9.30
N ASP A 54 -7.09 -6.82 8.64
CA ASP A 54 -8.45 -6.90 9.22
C ASP A 54 -8.52 -8.07 10.22
N SER A 55 -8.16 -7.77 11.46
CA SER A 55 -7.81 -8.81 12.43
C SER A 55 -9.03 -9.35 13.17
N ASN A 56 -10.15 -8.60 13.16
CA ASN A 56 -11.45 -9.00 13.66
C ASN A 56 -12.39 -9.52 12.55
N LYS A 57 -11.98 -9.43 11.27
CA LYS A 57 -12.69 -9.95 10.09
C LYS A 57 -14.06 -9.31 9.88
N ASP A 58 -14.17 -8.02 10.18
CA ASP A 58 -15.41 -7.27 10.01
C ASP A 58 -15.51 -6.62 8.61
N GLY A 59 -14.51 -6.82 7.75
CA GLY A 59 -14.44 -6.22 6.43
C GLY A 59 -13.97 -4.78 6.45
N LEU A 60 -13.47 -4.29 7.58
CA LEU A 60 -12.94 -2.96 7.77
C LEU A 60 -11.53 -3.03 8.37
N PHE A 61 -10.67 -2.12 7.91
CA PHE A 61 -9.34 -1.94 8.47
C PHE A 61 -9.36 -0.71 9.38
N CYS A 62 -9.22 -0.89 10.70
CA CYS A 62 -9.26 0.22 11.66
C CYS A 62 -7.90 0.48 12.34
N VAL A 63 -7.82 1.54 13.15
CA VAL A 63 -6.57 1.88 13.87
C VAL A 63 -6.11 0.78 14.84
N LYS A 64 -7.04 -0.02 15.40
CA LYS A 64 -6.69 -1.14 16.29
C LYS A 64 -5.99 -2.25 15.50
N ASP A 65 -6.49 -2.54 14.30
CA ASP A 65 -5.88 -3.49 13.36
C ASP A 65 -4.50 -3.02 12.93
N TYR A 66 -4.37 -1.74 12.55
CA TYR A 66 -3.08 -1.15 12.19
C TYR A 66 -2.06 -1.27 13.32
N LYS A 67 -2.42 -0.89 14.55
CA LYS A 67 -1.55 -1.06 15.72
C LYS A 67 -1.14 -2.51 15.97
N LYS A 68 -2.05 -3.46 15.76
CA LYS A 68 -1.77 -4.90 15.91
C LYS A 68 -0.80 -5.37 14.82
N TYR A 69 -1.02 -4.94 13.58
CA TYR A 69 -0.13 -5.23 12.45
C TYR A 69 1.30 -4.72 12.73
N LEU A 70 1.45 -3.45 13.14
CA LEU A 70 2.75 -2.87 13.47
C LEU A 70 3.48 -3.63 14.58
N LYS A 71 2.76 -3.98 15.66
CA LYS A 71 3.32 -4.77 16.77
C LYS A 71 3.83 -6.14 16.31
N ASN A 72 3.09 -6.81 15.43
CA ASN A 72 3.50 -8.12 14.90
C ASN A 72 4.78 -8.04 14.06
N LEU A 73 5.09 -6.87 13.51
CA LEU A 73 6.32 -6.59 12.76
C LEU A 73 7.43 -5.95 13.61
N ASN A 74 7.24 -5.80 14.93
CA ASN A 74 8.13 -5.06 15.82
C ASN A 74 8.37 -3.60 15.42
N LEU A 75 7.37 -2.95 14.82
CA LEU A 75 7.41 -1.53 14.44
C LEU A 75 6.81 -0.64 15.55
N SER A 76 7.24 0.62 15.61
CA SER A 76 6.74 1.59 16.59
C SER A 76 5.26 1.90 16.38
N THR A 77 4.49 1.90 17.47
CA THR A 77 3.07 2.30 17.48
C THR A 77 2.84 3.71 18.04
N GLU A 78 3.90 4.44 18.39
CA GLU A 78 3.81 5.72 19.09
C GLU A 78 2.93 6.75 18.34
N HIS A 79 3.10 6.83 17.02
CA HIS A 79 2.36 7.74 16.15
C HIS A 79 1.26 7.06 15.33
N ALA A 80 0.88 5.83 15.67
CA ALA A 80 -0.01 5.02 14.84
C ALA A 80 -1.38 5.67 14.62
N ASP A 81 -1.95 6.36 15.62
CA ASP A 81 -3.24 7.05 15.45
C ASP A 81 -3.14 8.19 14.44
N GLN A 82 -2.07 9.00 14.51
CA GLN A 82 -1.84 10.13 13.61
C GLN A 82 -1.58 9.66 12.17
N GLN A 83 -0.77 8.60 12.03
CA GLN A 83 -0.49 7.97 10.75
C GLN A 83 -1.77 7.40 10.13
N PHE A 84 -2.57 6.69 10.93
CA PHE A 84 -3.82 6.13 10.46
C PHE A 84 -4.84 7.21 10.07
N ASP A 85 -5.03 8.22 10.92
CA ASP A 85 -5.89 9.37 10.59
C ASP A 85 -5.40 10.10 9.32
N PHE A 86 -4.08 10.12 9.07
CA PHE A 86 -3.54 10.65 7.82
C PHE A 86 -3.91 9.79 6.61
N MET A 87 -3.88 8.45 6.74
CA MET A 87 -4.25 7.51 5.66
C MET A 87 -5.74 7.56 5.33
N LEU A 88 -6.60 7.96 6.27
CA LEU A 88 -8.03 8.12 6.01
C LEU A 88 -8.30 9.24 5.00
N GLU A 89 -9.35 9.05 4.20
CA GLU A 89 -9.80 10.09 3.30
C GLU A 89 -10.49 11.22 4.09
N ALA A 90 -9.82 12.37 4.17
CA ALA A 90 -10.40 13.59 4.73
C ALA A 90 -11.29 14.25 3.65
N ARG A 91 -12.61 14.09 3.76
CA ARG A 91 -13.59 14.79 2.92
C ARG A 91 -13.44 16.30 3.15
N ILE A 92 -12.78 17.04 2.25
CA ILE A 92 -12.98 18.50 2.16
C ILE A 92 -14.45 18.67 1.80
N SER A 93 -15.18 19.31 2.72
CA SER A 93 -16.61 19.53 2.66
C SER A 93 -16.97 20.54 1.57
N TYR A 94 -16.81 20.21 0.29
CA TYR A 94 -17.54 20.86 -0.79
C TYR A 94 -17.80 19.84 -1.90
N GLN A 95 -19.04 19.38 -1.94
CA GLN A 95 -19.72 18.99 -3.16
C GLN A 95 -19.20 17.72 -3.85
N LEU A 96 -19.77 16.57 -3.47
CA LEU A 96 -20.26 15.49 -4.35
C LEU A 96 -20.78 14.34 -3.46
N SER A 97 -22.10 14.24 -3.41
CA SER A 97 -22.84 13.05 -2.98
C SER A 97 -22.43 11.87 -3.86
N PHE A 98 -22.31 10.66 -3.29
CA PHE A 98 -22.21 9.32 -3.92
C PHE A 98 -21.00 8.43 -3.55
N LEU A 99 -19.98 8.91 -2.81
CA LEU A 99 -18.93 8.04 -2.25
C LEU A 99 -18.74 8.35 -0.75
N GLU A 100 -19.53 7.67 0.08
CA GLU A 100 -19.69 7.95 1.51
C GLU A 100 -19.45 6.69 2.35
N GLN A 101 -18.20 6.27 2.57
CA GLN A 101 -17.94 5.04 3.34
C GLN A 101 -17.04 5.27 4.57
N ASP A 102 -15.89 5.93 4.44
CA ASP A 102 -14.86 5.91 5.50
C ASP A 102 -15.23 6.65 6.81
N ARG A 103 -16.09 7.69 6.75
CA ARG A 103 -16.58 8.39 7.96
C ARG A 103 -17.92 7.86 8.49
N VAL A 104 -18.63 7.08 7.69
CA VAL A 104 -19.83 6.34 8.16
C VAL A 104 -19.38 5.09 8.94
N ASN A 105 -18.21 4.54 8.60
CA ASN A 105 -17.62 3.34 9.19
C ASN A 105 -16.72 3.60 10.43
N ASP A 106 -17.03 4.60 11.27
CA ASP A 106 -16.33 4.85 12.55
C ASP A 106 -14.79 4.94 12.46
N LYS A 107 -14.27 5.71 11.49
CA LYS A 107 -12.82 5.82 11.21
C LYS A 107 -12.19 4.48 10.83
N ALA A 108 -12.87 3.67 10.03
CA ALA A 108 -12.31 2.45 9.47
C ALA A 108 -12.38 2.48 7.94
N MET A 109 -11.39 1.81 7.33
CA MET A 109 -11.16 1.83 5.90
C MET A 109 -11.72 0.54 5.27
N PRO A 110 -12.69 0.61 4.34
CA PRO A 110 -13.14 -0.55 3.58
C PRO A 110 -12.05 -1.02 2.60
N LEU A 111 -12.24 -2.23 2.07
CA LEU A 111 -11.29 -2.87 1.15
C LEU A 111 -10.89 -1.99 -0.06
N ASP A 112 -11.82 -1.23 -0.63
CA ASP A 112 -11.53 -0.42 -1.83
C ASP A 112 -10.67 0.80 -1.49
N SER A 113 -10.95 1.49 -0.39
CA SER A 113 -10.09 2.55 0.13
C SER A 113 -8.70 2.01 0.48
N PHE A 114 -8.64 0.81 1.06
CA PHE A 114 -7.37 0.12 1.35
C PHE A 114 -6.55 -0.15 0.11
N LYS A 115 -7.16 -0.73 -0.93
CA LYS A 115 -6.50 -0.98 -2.22
C LYS A 115 -5.97 0.32 -2.85
N ALA A 116 -6.72 1.42 -2.74
CA ALA A 116 -6.26 2.71 -3.21
C ALA A 116 -5.01 3.20 -2.46
N ARG A 117 -4.95 3.05 -1.14
CA ARG A 117 -3.75 3.42 -0.36
C ARG A 117 -2.55 2.52 -0.68
N VAL A 118 -2.76 1.22 -0.85
CA VAL A 118 -1.70 0.29 -1.28
C VAL A 118 -1.19 0.64 -2.67
N TYR A 119 -2.08 0.98 -3.59
CA TYR A 119 -1.72 1.43 -4.93
C TYR A 119 -0.83 2.68 -4.90
N GLU A 120 -1.23 3.68 -4.11
CA GLU A 120 -0.43 4.89 -3.92
C GLU A 120 0.97 4.55 -3.42
N TYR A 121 1.07 3.71 -2.38
CA TYR A 121 2.34 3.28 -1.81
C TYR A 121 3.26 2.60 -2.85
N TRP A 122 2.70 1.79 -3.75
CA TRP A 122 3.47 1.08 -4.76
C TRP A 122 3.91 1.93 -5.94
N THR A 123 3.15 2.97 -6.28
CA THR A 123 3.26 3.64 -7.58
C THR A 123 3.62 5.11 -7.53
N LYS A 124 3.46 5.78 -6.38
CA LYS A 124 3.64 7.22 -6.27
C LYS A 124 4.92 7.55 -5.52
N ASP A 125 5.77 8.33 -6.19
CA ASP A 125 6.95 8.95 -5.61
C ASP A 125 6.62 10.38 -5.14
N ASP A 126 5.67 10.48 -4.20
CA ASP A 126 5.29 11.75 -3.57
C ASP A 126 5.26 11.57 -2.04
N PRO A 127 6.03 12.37 -1.27
CA PRO A 127 6.09 12.25 0.19
C PRO A 127 4.77 12.58 0.91
N ASN A 128 3.76 13.09 0.20
CA ASN A 128 2.45 13.49 0.73
C ASN A 128 1.31 12.54 0.33
N ILE A 129 1.60 11.39 -0.30
CA ILE A 129 0.56 10.40 -0.61
C ILE A 129 -0.06 9.84 0.67
N LYS A 130 -1.35 9.53 0.61
CA LYS A 130 -2.08 9.01 1.76
C LYS A 130 -1.64 7.60 2.13
N GLY A 131 -1.23 6.80 1.15
CA GLY A 131 -0.70 5.46 1.34
C GLY A 131 0.67 5.37 2.04
N LYS A 132 1.35 6.48 2.32
CA LYS A 132 2.72 6.51 2.85
C LYS A 132 2.93 5.63 4.09
N PHE A 133 1.93 5.55 4.97
CA PHE A 133 2.03 4.83 6.24
C PHE A 133 1.37 3.44 6.21
N MET A 134 1.00 2.91 5.04
CA MET A 134 0.31 1.60 4.95
C MET A 134 1.07 0.47 5.65
N PHE A 135 2.39 0.54 5.64
CA PHE A 135 3.28 -0.48 6.16
C PHE A 135 4.11 -0.02 7.37
N GLY A 136 3.68 1.07 8.03
CA GLY A 136 4.37 1.62 9.20
C GLY A 136 5.10 2.94 8.94
N PRO A 137 5.78 3.47 9.98
CA PRO A 137 6.61 4.66 9.82
C PRO A 137 7.69 4.41 8.79
N PHE A 138 7.78 5.32 7.82
CA PHE A 138 8.92 5.36 6.91
C PHE A 138 10.10 5.99 7.65
N GLU A 139 10.90 5.16 8.33
CA GLU A 139 12.24 5.58 8.72
C GLU A 139 13.03 5.67 7.42
N THR A 140 13.28 6.89 6.94
CA THR A 140 14.25 7.10 5.87
C THR A 140 15.62 6.72 6.43
N GLU A 141 15.97 5.44 6.39
CA GLU A 141 17.38 5.09 6.31
C GLU A 141 17.86 5.63 4.96
N ASP A 142 18.89 6.47 5.00
CA ASP A 142 19.54 6.98 3.80
C ASP A 142 19.89 5.80 2.88
N LEU A 143 19.50 5.89 1.60
CA LEU A 143 19.84 4.90 0.56
C LEU A 143 21.35 4.61 0.54
N SER A 144 22.17 5.62 0.81
CA SER A 144 23.63 5.45 0.91
C SER A 144 24.04 4.52 2.07
N ALA A 145 23.31 4.56 3.19
CA ALA A 145 23.52 3.70 4.35
C ALA A 145 23.03 2.26 4.07
N LEU A 146 21.95 2.10 3.30
CA LEU A 146 21.44 0.80 2.87
C LEU A 146 22.39 0.12 1.86
N GLU A 147 22.90 0.86 0.89
CA GLU A 147 23.90 0.36 -0.08
C GLU A 147 25.24 0.00 0.56
N ALA A 148 25.64 0.71 1.61
CA ALA A 148 26.84 0.38 2.37
C ALA A 148 26.71 -0.95 3.13
N LYS A 149 25.48 -1.34 3.53
CA LYS A 149 25.21 -2.62 4.21
C LYS A 149 25.24 -3.80 3.25
N THR A 150 24.86 -3.63 1.98
CA THR A 150 24.86 -4.71 0.97
C THR A 150 26.23 -5.01 0.36
N LYS A 151 27.15 -4.02 0.33
CA LYS A 151 28.54 -4.22 -0.15
C LYS A 151 29.47 -4.96 0.83
N LYS A 152 28.99 -5.31 2.03
CA LYS A 152 29.76 -6.02 3.07
C LYS A 152 29.57 -7.54 3.10
N LYS A 153 29.07 -8.14 2.02
CA LYS A 153 29.07 -9.61 1.84
C LYS A 153 30.05 -10.03 0.77
#